data_AF-A0A660TGV4-F1
#
_entry.id   AF-A0A660TGV4-F1
#
_cell.length_a   1.000
_cell.length_b   1.000
_cell.length_c   1.000
_cell.angle_alpha   90.00
_cell.angle_beta   90.00
_cell.angle_gamma   90.00
#
_symmetry.space_group_name_H-M   'P 1'
#
loop_
_entity.id
_entity.type
_entity.pdbx_description
1 polymer ?
#
loop_
_entity_poly.entity_id
_entity_poly.type
_entity_poly.pdbx_seq_one_letter_code
_entity_poly.pdbx_strand_id
1 'polypeptide(L)'
;TVGGADHLGRPDLGSLEPGKAADLFMIDAQALELAGAVHDPANLLPRVAVTGPVALTMINGKVVWENGELTGVDERALFHAAEAVSDESIRERIQGPV
;
A
#
# COMPACT_ATOMS: atom_id res chain seq x y z
N THR A 1 -2.89 7.52 -7.76
CA THR A 1 -3.99 8.48 -7.95
C THR A 1 -3.70 9.38 -9.14
N VAL A 2 -4.65 10.21 -9.57
CA VAL A 2 -4.60 11.04 -10.80
C VAL A 2 -3.23 11.69 -11.04
N GLY A 3 -2.72 12.49 -10.09
CA GLY A 3 -1.46 13.20 -10.29
C GLY A 3 -0.28 12.28 -10.62
N GLY A 4 -0.14 11.15 -9.92
CA GLY A 4 0.92 10.17 -10.22
C GLY A 4 0.72 9.47 -11.56
N ALA A 5 -0.52 9.14 -11.92
CA ALA A 5 -0.85 8.52 -13.19
C ALA A 5 -0.52 9.44 -14.38
N ASP A 6 -0.83 10.73 -14.27
CA ASP A 6 -0.54 11.75 -15.28
C ASP A 6 0.96 11.90 -15.51
N HIS A 7 1.76 11.98 -14.44
CA HIS A 7 3.22 12.08 -14.54
C HIS A 7 3.86 10.84 -15.19
N LEU A 8 3.22 9.68 -15.06
CA LEU A 8 3.68 8.42 -15.66
C LEU A 8 3.06 8.14 -17.04
N GLY A 9 2.22 9.03 -17.57
CA GLY A 9 1.56 8.83 -18.87
C GLY A 9 0.60 7.63 -18.88
N ARG A 10 -0.08 7.35 -17.76
CA ARG A 10 -1.02 6.23 -17.59
C ARG A 10 -2.47 6.72 -17.46
N PRO A 11 -3.12 7.15 -18.56
CA PRO A 11 -4.47 7.72 -18.52
C PRO A 11 -5.54 6.69 -18.09
N ASP A 12 -5.22 5.41 -18.18
CA ASP A 12 -6.04 4.28 -17.74
C ASP A 12 -6.05 4.09 -16.22
N LEU A 13 -5.25 4.85 -15.45
CA LEU A 13 -5.14 4.76 -14.00
C LEU A 13 -5.63 6.04 -13.30
N GLY A 14 -5.65 5.98 -11.97
CA GLY A 14 -5.63 7.16 -11.10
C GLY A 14 -7.00 7.68 -10.65
N SER A 15 -8.10 7.25 -11.27
CA SER A 15 -9.48 7.55 -10.86
C SER A 15 -10.42 6.36 -11.08
N LEU A 16 -11.53 6.34 -10.34
CA LEU A 16 -12.56 5.31 -10.45
C LEU A 16 -13.62 5.72 -11.48
N GLU A 17 -13.38 5.37 -12.73
CA GLU A 17 -14.23 5.70 -13.88
C GLU A 17 -14.39 4.49 -14.81
N PRO A 18 -15.55 4.33 -15.48
CA PRO A 18 -15.71 3.28 -16.48
C PRO A 18 -14.62 3.33 -17.54
N GLY A 19 -14.03 2.17 -17.86
CA GLY A 19 -12.96 2.04 -18.84
C GLY A 19 -11.54 2.21 -18.28
N LYS A 20 -11.38 2.61 -17.01
CA LYS A 20 -10.10 2.61 -16.30
C LYS A 20 -9.85 1.31 -15.55
N ALA A 21 -8.59 1.08 -15.15
CA ALA A 21 -8.23 -0.06 -14.32
C ALA A 21 -8.96 0.00 -12.97
N ALA A 22 -9.40 -1.16 -12.49
CA ALA A 22 -10.00 -1.29 -11.16
C ALA A 22 -8.91 -1.34 -10.07
N ASP A 23 -8.26 -0.19 -9.88
CA ASP A 23 -7.22 0.04 -8.87
C ASP A 23 -7.82 0.81 -7.68
N LEU A 24 -7.92 0.17 -6.53
CA LEU A 24 -8.47 0.78 -5.31
C LEU A 24 -7.90 0.18 -4.04
N PHE A 25 -8.05 0.91 -2.94
CA PHE A 25 -7.85 0.40 -1.59
C PHE A 25 -9.05 0.80 -0.72
N MET A 26 -9.28 0.05 0.35
CA MET A 26 -10.37 0.29 1.29
C MET A 26 -9.83 0.55 2.69
N ILE A 27 -10.46 1.46 3.41
CA ILE A 27 -10.19 1.73 4.83
C ILE A 27 -11.38 1.19 5.61
N ASP A 28 -11.10 0.49 6.72
CA ASP A 28 -12.16 0.09 7.64
C ASP A 28 -12.66 1.30 8.42
N ALA A 29 -13.80 1.84 8.02
CA ALA A 29 -14.43 2.99 8.70
C ALA A 29 -14.95 2.65 10.11
N GLN A 30 -14.98 1.36 10.49
CA GLN A 30 -15.40 0.91 11.83
C GLN A 30 -14.21 0.73 12.79
N ALA A 31 -12.98 0.94 12.31
CA ALA A 31 -11.79 0.90 13.14
C ALA A 31 -11.88 1.93 14.29
N LEU A 32 -11.50 1.51 15.49
CA LEU A 32 -11.69 2.31 16.71
C LEU A 32 -10.96 3.66 16.64
N GLU A 33 -9.79 3.70 16.01
CA GLU A 33 -9.00 4.91 15.80
C GLU A 33 -9.70 5.96 14.92
N LEU A 34 -10.75 5.58 14.19
CA LEU A 34 -11.55 6.49 13.37
C LEU A 34 -12.86 6.92 14.04
N ALA A 35 -13.13 6.48 15.27
CA ALA A 35 -14.34 6.84 15.99
C ALA A 35 -14.50 8.37 16.09
N GLY A 36 -15.63 8.88 15.60
CA GLY A 36 -15.93 10.31 15.55
C GLY A 36 -15.37 11.07 14.34
N ALA A 37 -14.52 10.45 13.51
CA ALA A 37 -13.89 11.08 12.35
C ALA A 37 -14.59 10.78 11.00
N VAL A 38 -15.58 9.89 10.96
CA VAL A 38 -16.17 9.34 9.72
C VAL A 38 -17.33 10.15 9.11
N HIS A 39 -17.71 11.27 9.71
CA HIS A 39 -18.84 12.10 9.27
C HIS A 39 -18.57 12.83 7.94
N ASP A 40 -17.30 12.96 7.55
CA ASP A 40 -16.86 13.52 6.27
C ASP A 40 -15.81 12.60 5.63
N PRO A 41 -16.25 11.57 4.88
CA PRO A 41 -15.35 10.56 4.31
C PRO A 41 -14.30 11.13 3.36
N ALA A 42 -14.62 12.21 2.64
CA ALA A 42 -13.69 12.85 1.70
C ALA A 42 -12.50 13.49 2.42
N ASN A 43 -12.73 13.99 3.65
CA ASN A 43 -11.68 14.58 4.47
C ASN A 43 -11.08 13.61 5.50
N LEU A 44 -11.51 12.35 5.55
CA LEU A 44 -11.00 11.36 6.50
C LEU A 44 -9.47 11.22 6.38
N LEU A 45 -8.97 10.80 5.22
CA LEU A 45 -7.54 10.59 4.97
C LEU A 45 -6.66 11.82 5.33
N PRO A 46 -6.94 13.05 4.85
CA PRO A 46 -6.11 14.20 5.18
C PRO A 46 -6.25 14.70 6.63
N ARG A 47 -7.34 14.37 7.34
CA ARG A 47 -7.56 14.84 8.73
C ARG A 47 -6.99 13.92 9.79
N VAL A 48 -7.23 12.61 9.68
CA VAL A 48 -6.83 11.64 10.71
C VAL A 48 -5.49 10.98 10.43
N ALA A 49 -4.91 11.18 9.24
CA ALA A 49 -3.62 10.62 8.85
C ALA A 49 -3.55 9.12 9.14
N VAL A 50 -4.45 8.34 8.54
CA VAL A 50 -4.51 6.88 8.72
C VAL A 50 -3.12 6.25 8.47
N THR A 51 -2.54 5.63 9.50
CA THR A 51 -1.16 5.08 9.46
C THR A 51 -1.10 3.55 9.45
N GLY A 52 -2.21 2.87 9.77
CA GLY A 52 -2.31 1.42 9.76
C GLY A 52 -2.47 0.82 8.36
N PRO A 53 -2.48 -0.53 8.25
CA PRO A 53 -2.78 -1.20 7.00
C PRO A 53 -4.21 -0.90 6.54
N VAL A 54 -4.39 -0.87 5.23
CA VAL A 54 -5.72 -0.82 4.61
C VAL A 54 -6.45 -2.15 4.80
N ALA A 55 -7.78 -2.12 4.77
CA ALA A 55 -8.60 -3.33 4.87
C ALA A 55 -8.47 -4.22 3.62
N LEU A 56 -8.32 -3.59 2.44
CA LEU A 56 -8.22 -4.28 1.16
C LEU A 56 -7.39 -3.46 0.17
N THR A 57 -6.61 -4.15 -0.67
CA THR A 57 -6.02 -3.56 -1.89
C THR A 57 -6.37 -4.40 -3.11
N MET A 58 -6.84 -3.74 -4.16
CA MET A 58 -7.16 -4.32 -5.45
C MET A 58 -6.35 -3.63 -6.54
N ILE A 59 -5.75 -4.44 -7.42
CA ILE A 59 -4.99 -3.98 -8.58
C ILE A 59 -5.62 -4.62 -9.81
N ASN A 60 -6.09 -3.80 -10.74
CA ASN A 60 -6.73 -4.19 -11.98
C ASN A 60 -7.80 -5.29 -11.79
N GLY A 61 -8.67 -5.12 -10.79
CA GLY A 61 -9.76 -6.06 -10.50
C GLY A 61 -9.34 -7.29 -9.69
N LYS A 62 -8.06 -7.49 -9.40
CA LYS A 62 -7.55 -8.58 -8.56
C LYS A 62 -7.28 -8.08 -7.14
N VAL A 63 -7.91 -8.69 -6.15
CA VAL A 63 -7.58 -8.47 -4.74
C VAL A 63 -6.20 -9.07 -4.48
N VAL A 64 -5.28 -8.26 -3.93
CA VAL A 64 -3.89 -8.65 -3.64
C VAL A 64 -3.54 -8.58 -2.15
N TRP A 65 -4.34 -7.86 -1.36
CA TRP A 65 -4.24 -7.74 0.09
C TRP A 65 -5.64 -7.73 0.67
N GLU A 66 -5.90 -8.61 1.65
CA GLU A 66 -7.13 -8.68 2.42
C GLU A 66 -6.85 -9.49 3.69
N ASN A 67 -7.65 -9.34 4.75
CA ASN A 67 -7.53 -10.11 5.99
C ASN A 67 -6.14 -10.05 6.67
N GLY A 68 -5.39 -8.97 6.43
CA GLY A 68 -4.08 -8.75 7.04
C GLY A 68 -2.93 -9.52 6.37
N GLU A 69 -3.13 -10.05 5.16
CA GLU A 69 -2.10 -10.80 4.44
C GLU A 69 -2.10 -10.51 2.92
N LEU A 70 -0.94 -10.67 2.28
CA LEU A 70 -0.81 -10.71 0.82
C LEU A 70 -1.28 -12.06 0.27
N THR A 71 -2.19 -12.03 -0.70
CA THR A 71 -2.82 -13.27 -1.22
C THR A 71 -1.94 -14.09 -2.18
N GLY A 72 -0.74 -13.59 -2.53
CA GLY A 72 0.08 -14.16 -3.61
C GLY A 72 1.56 -14.31 -3.27
N VAL A 73 1.93 -14.11 -2.00
CA VAL A 73 3.33 -14.06 -1.55
C VAL A 73 3.45 -14.77 -0.20
N ASP A 74 4.51 -15.55 -0.02
CA ASP A 74 4.93 -15.98 1.32
C ASP A 74 5.73 -14.84 1.96
N GLU A 75 5.08 -14.09 2.84
CA GLU A 75 5.67 -12.90 3.47
C GLU A 75 6.89 -13.23 4.32
N ARG A 76 6.93 -14.40 4.98
CA ARG A 76 8.07 -14.81 5.80
C ARG A 76 9.26 -15.20 4.94
N ALA A 77 9.02 -15.96 3.87
CA ALA A 77 10.07 -16.28 2.92
C ALA A 77 10.62 -15.01 2.25
N LEU A 78 9.75 -14.07 1.86
CA LEU A 78 10.15 -12.81 1.25
C LEU A 78 10.96 -11.94 2.22
N PHE A 79 10.54 -11.87 3.50
CA PHE A 79 11.31 -11.19 4.54
C PHE A 79 12.73 -11.77 4.68
N HIS A 80 12.86 -13.08 4.80
CA HIS A 80 14.18 -13.72 4.93
C HIS A 80 15.07 -13.51 3.70
N ALA A 81 14.49 -13.53 2.50
CA ALA A 81 15.21 -13.23 1.27
C ALA A 81 15.70 -11.78 1.24
N ALA A 82 14.86 -10.81 1.64
CA ALA A 82 15.21 -9.39 1.70
C ALA A 82 16.29 -9.10 2.77
N GLU A 83 16.18 -9.73 3.94
CA GLU A 83 17.18 -9.60 5.01
C GLU A 83 18.53 -10.14 4.58
N ALA A 84 18.59 -11.29 3.90
CA ALA A 84 19.86 -11.87 3.43
C ALA A 84 20.63 -10.91 2.49
N VAL A 85 19.92 -10.27 1.56
CA VAL A 85 20.51 -9.28 0.62
C VAL A 85 20.96 -8.01 1.35
N SER A 86 20.17 -7.56 2.33
CA SER A 86 20.53 -6.39 3.16
C SER A 86 21.75 -6.67 4.02
N ASP A 87 21.82 -7.84 4.64
CA ASP A 87 22.94 -8.26 5.49
C ASP A 87 24.25 -8.33 4.70
N GLU A 88 24.23 -8.92 3.51
CA GLU A 88 25.38 -8.94 2.58
C GLU A 88 25.83 -7.50 2.27
N SER A 89 24.89 -6.68 1.79
CA SER A 89 25.17 -5.30 1.38
C SER A 89 25.68 -4.43 2.53
N ILE A 90 25.11 -4.53 3.72
CA ILE A 90 25.46 -3.71 4.88
C ILE A 90 26.78 -4.17 5.48
N ARG A 91 27.01 -5.49 5.62
CA ARG A 91 28.27 -6.01 6.17
C ARG A 91 29.47 -5.62 5.31
N GLU A 92 29.33 -5.65 3.98
CA GLU A 92 30.39 -5.16 3.07
C GLU A 92 30.72 -3.68 3.29
N ARG A 93 29.71 -2.81 3.51
CA ARG A 93 29.95 -1.38 3.75
C ARG A 93 30.51 -1.09 5.15
N ILE A 94 30.11 -1.87 6.17
CA ILE A 94 30.58 -1.66 7.55
C ILE A 94 32.01 -2.18 7.74
N GLN A 95 32.45 -3.19 6.98
CA GLN A 95 33.80 -3.75 7.06
C GLN A 95 34.84 -3.06 6.13
N GLY A 96 34.54 -1.85 5.63
CA GLY A 96 35.51 -1.02 4.89
C GLY A 96 36.75 -0.67 5.73
N PRO A 97 37.91 -0.35 5.11
CA PRO A 97 39.19 -0.29 5.79
C PRO A 97 39.18 0.77 6.91
N VAL A 98 39.63 0.35 8.10
CA VAL A 98 39.92 1.21 9.25
C VAL A 98 41.03 2.21 8.91
#